data_AF-W6QTC4-F1
#
_entry.id   AF-W6QTC4-F1
#
_cell.length_a   1.000
_cell.length_b   1.000
_cell.length_c   1.000
_cell.angle_alpha   90.00
_cell.angle_beta   90.00
_cell.angle_gamma   90.00
#
_symmetry.space_group_name_H-M   'P 1'
#
loop_
_entity.id
_entity.type
_entity.pdbx_description
1 polymer ?
#
loop_
_entity_poly.entity_id
_entity_poly.type
_entity_poly.pdbx_seq_one_letter_code
_entity_poly.pdbx_strand_id
1 'polypeptide(L)'
;MQEASHTFQPTEKLQIVIDLTCDDETNQAIEELTSEMTHVGAASVIVAGDDLASDRSSSGNSSLISNQSASCSPTPETMQQEIDIGGVVFKPGISLELEDGSFLRVKDMIPQPHDLLFFGRHLYRTTHPEAKTYLPKLNNELVWLTQKTDLISIKKVRRVVSIRFTNYRTDFNNLTPGDELTCRLKLTIRQNGVVIIPGNAPLSAEQCAIEWLTFAESDPGLGKRANQLRAEWRGHTVPFGEARVSSMARDLERQGVIDLTVPDRAYTFGDAYCGAGGVSCGAKQAGVKLQWAVDIDKHALETYQLNFDDVEVEHSDFFSFLTNDPKFLRVDIAHCSPPCQTWSPAHTVPCPRDDANSACVFSAGSLIRESRPRVLTMEETMGLPQRFPVIFNRVVLDMVEFGYSVRWSVLGCDEYGVPQERKRLLLIAAGPGEALPHYAQPTHGMPGHGLRPRETISSTIDNIPPDAEDHNVEAALARWALSHRPSFDRHSLARTITCGGGEYNYHPSGTRPYTSREMALLQTFPLDFQFAGRFMRKQIGNAVPPLFAKAIYGEIVKSLYKTDTEEAMGIFH
;
A
#
# COMPACT_ATOMS: atom_id res chain seq x y z
N MET A 1 -37.71 -52.48 -25.62
CA MET A 1 -39.08 -52.25 -25.12
C MET A 1 -38.98 -51.28 -23.94
N GLN A 2 -39.73 -50.19 -24.05
CA GLN A 2 -40.00 -49.14 -23.06
C GLN A 2 -38.93 -48.07 -22.78
N GLU A 3 -39.16 -46.97 -23.50
CA GLU A 3 -39.02 -45.57 -23.14
C GLU A 3 -39.24 -45.22 -21.65
N ALA A 4 -38.51 -44.21 -21.17
CA ALA A 4 -39.13 -43.02 -20.57
C ALA A 4 -38.15 -41.83 -20.65
N SER A 5 -38.66 -40.78 -21.28
CA SER A 5 -38.11 -39.46 -21.53
C SER A 5 -37.98 -38.60 -20.27
N HIS A 6 -36.89 -37.85 -20.13
CA HIS A 6 -36.92 -36.50 -19.57
C HIS A 6 -35.85 -35.64 -20.23
N THR A 7 -36.29 -34.82 -21.18
CA THR A 7 -35.55 -33.73 -21.79
C THR A 7 -35.47 -32.58 -20.77
N PHE A 8 -34.27 -32.30 -20.26
CA PHE A 8 -33.97 -31.05 -19.58
C PHE A 8 -33.30 -30.14 -20.62
N GLN A 9 -34.02 -29.12 -21.09
CA GLN A 9 -33.41 -28.06 -21.90
C GLN A 9 -32.60 -27.13 -20.98
N PRO A 10 -31.36 -26.77 -21.33
CA PRO A 10 -30.71 -25.63 -20.71
C PRO A 10 -31.32 -24.36 -21.30
N THR A 11 -31.80 -23.46 -20.43
CA THR A 11 -32.13 -22.08 -20.82
C THR A 11 -30.86 -21.37 -21.28
N GLU A 12 -30.71 -21.22 -22.59
CA GLU A 12 -29.75 -20.31 -23.21
C GLU A 12 -30.06 -18.88 -22.74
N LYS A 13 -29.17 -18.31 -21.91
CA LYS A 13 -29.11 -16.85 -21.77
C LYS A 13 -28.57 -16.31 -23.09
N LEU A 14 -29.45 -15.87 -23.98
CA LEU A 14 -29.08 -15.06 -25.14
C LEU A 14 -28.28 -13.84 -24.65
N GLN A 15 -26.98 -13.82 -24.93
CA GLN A 15 -26.14 -12.63 -24.86
C GLN A 15 -26.61 -11.70 -25.99
N ILE A 16 -27.48 -10.76 -25.66
CA ILE A 16 -27.87 -9.70 -26.61
C ILE A 16 -26.74 -8.67 -26.59
N VAL A 17 -25.93 -8.66 -27.65
CA VAL A 17 -25.01 -7.57 -27.94
C VAL A 17 -25.81 -6.52 -28.70
N ILE A 18 -26.09 -5.39 -28.06
CA ILE A 18 -26.79 -4.25 -28.70
C ILE A 18 -25.72 -3.23 -29.10
N ASP A 19 -25.46 -3.13 -30.40
CA ASP A 19 -24.61 -2.07 -30.97
C ASP A 19 -25.42 -0.77 -31.03
N LEU A 20 -24.88 0.29 -30.46
CA LEU A 20 -25.49 1.62 -30.30
C LEU A 20 -24.73 2.69 -31.07
N THR A 21 -23.78 2.29 -31.94
CA THR A 21 -23.11 3.25 -32.84
C THR A 21 -24.16 4.05 -33.59
N CYS A 22 -24.16 5.38 -33.41
CA CYS A 22 -25.13 6.35 -33.90
C CYS A 22 -25.81 5.99 -35.23
N ASP A 23 -26.94 5.30 -35.15
CA ASP A 23 -27.92 5.20 -36.22
C ASP A 23 -28.87 6.41 -36.09
N ASP A 24 -29.19 7.09 -37.18
CA ASP A 24 -30.08 8.28 -37.18
C ASP A 24 -31.42 8.02 -36.47
N GLU A 25 -31.92 6.78 -36.48
CA GLU A 25 -33.12 6.35 -35.77
C GLU A 25 -32.97 6.35 -34.24
N THR A 26 -31.77 6.07 -33.71
CA THR A 26 -31.50 6.07 -32.26
C THR A 26 -31.40 7.51 -31.74
N ASN A 27 -30.82 8.42 -32.55
CA ASN A 27 -30.83 9.85 -32.25
C ASN A 27 -32.25 10.41 -32.24
N GLN A 28 -33.09 9.99 -33.20
CA GLN A 28 -34.49 10.41 -33.27
C GLN A 28 -35.33 9.85 -32.10
N ALA A 29 -35.11 8.59 -31.69
CA ALA A 29 -35.75 8.00 -30.52
C ALA A 29 -35.31 8.66 -29.19
N ILE A 30 -34.01 9.02 -29.06
CA ILE A 30 -33.51 9.79 -27.91
C ILE A 30 -34.13 11.20 -27.92
N GLU A 31 -34.23 11.85 -29.08
CA GLU A 31 -34.86 13.16 -29.24
C GLU A 31 -36.34 13.15 -28.85
N GLU A 32 -37.10 12.14 -29.28
CA GLU A 32 -38.52 11.99 -28.95
C GLU A 32 -38.72 11.67 -27.45
N LEU A 33 -37.99 10.71 -26.88
CA LEU A 33 -38.16 10.28 -25.48
C LEU A 33 -37.65 11.30 -24.45
N THR A 34 -36.53 12.00 -24.72
CA THR A 34 -36.03 13.03 -23.80
C THR A 34 -36.83 14.33 -23.86
N SER A 35 -37.56 14.59 -24.97
CA SER A 35 -38.51 15.69 -25.05
C SER A 35 -39.71 15.49 -24.11
N GLU A 36 -40.15 14.24 -23.89
CA GLU A 36 -41.24 13.87 -22.98
C GLU A 36 -40.83 13.96 -21.48
N MET A 37 -39.53 13.84 -21.17
CA MET A 37 -39.02 13.91 -19.78
C MET A 37 -38.99 15.34 -19.20
N THR A 38 -39.38 16.37 -19.98
CA THR A 38 -39.50 17.76 -19.52
C THR A 38 -40.66 18.01 -18.53
N HIS A 39 -41.45 16.97 -18.18
CA HIS A 39 -42.60 17.08 -17.28
C HIS A 39 -42.49 16.37 -15.92
N VAL A 40 -41.34 15.82 -15.53
CA VAL A 40 -41.15 15.28 -14.17
C VAL A 40 -40.38 16.27 -13.30
N GLY A 41 -41.01 16.68 -12.21
CA GLY A 41 -40.73 17.92 -11.48
C GLY A 41 -39.35 18.04 -10.84
N ALA A 42 -38.92 19.29 -10.79
CA ALA A 42 -37.72 19.76 -10.10
C ALA A 42 -37.68 19.34 -8.62
N ALA A 43 -36.51 18.86 -8.17
CA ALA A 43 -36.12 18.89 -6.76
C ALA A 43 -34.64 19.27 -6.62
N SER A 44 -34.44 20.51 -6.13
CA SER A 44 -33.28 21.06 -5.42
C SER A 44 -31.88 20.93 -6.06
N VAL A 45 -31.52 21.97 -6.82
CA VAL A 45 -30.13 22.37 -7.09
C VAL A 45 -29.51 22.92 -5.80
N ILE A 46 -28.40 22.35 -5.34
CA ILE A 46 -27.49 23.01 -4.40
C ILE A 46 -26.55 23.89 -5.23
N VAL A 47 -26.76 25.19 -5.16
CA VAL A 47 -25.97 26.21 -5.85
C VAL A 47 -24.65 26.41 -5.10
N ALA A 48 -23.53 26.32 -5.83
CA ALA A 48 -22.24 26.84 -5.41
C ALA A 48 -22.27 28.37 -5.47
N GLY A 49 -21.93 29.05 -4.38
CA GLY A 49 -21.84 30.51 -4.31
C GLY A 49 -20.45 30.95 -3.90
N ASP A 50 -19.71 31.52 -4.84
CA ASP A 50 -18.66 32.50 -4.58
C ASP A 50 -19.26 33.90 -4.83
N ASP A 51 -19.04 34.85 -3.90
CA ASP A 51 -18.58 36.20 -4.26
C ASP A 51 -18.21 37.07 -3.03
N LEU A 52 -17.26 37.97 -3.29
CA LEU A 52 -16.52 38.85 -2.37
C LEU A 52 -17.26 40.11 -1.91
N ALA A 53 -16.93 40.52 -0.67
CA ALA A 53 -16.75 41.88 -0.13
C ALA A 53 -17.94 42.82 0.15
N SER A 54 -18.12 43.20 1.43
CA SER A 54 -17.93 44.59 1.91
C SER A 54 -18.11 44.74 3.44
N ASP A 55 -17.32 45.65 4.01
CA ASP A 55 -17.21 46.05 5.41
C ASP A 55 -18.52 46.47 6.11
N ARG A 56 -18.66 46.17 7.41
CA ARG A 56 -18.61 47.17 8.52
C ARG A 56 -18.83 46.55 9.90
N SER A 57 -18.08 47.11 10.86
CA SER A 57 -18.04 46.90 12.31
C SER A 57 -19.37 46.90 13.09
N SER A 58 -19.50 46.07 14.13
CA SER A 58 -19.63 46.52 15.54
C SER A 58 -19.91 45.37 16.52
N SER A 59 -19.49 45.60 17.76
CA SER A 59 -19.45 44.79 18.98
C SER A 59 -20.80 44.31 19.55
N GLY A 60 -20.80 43.18 20.28
CA GLY A 60 -21.83 42.89 21.30
C GLY A 60 -21.90 41.44 21.79
N ASN A 61 -21.70 41.24 23.10
CA ASN A 61 -21.79 39.98 23.86
C ASN A 61 -23.16 39.27 23.81
N SER A 62 -23.18 37.92 23.91
CA SER A 62 -23.69 37.15 25.08
C SER A 62 -24.33 35.79 24.76
N SER A 63 -24.08 34.85 25.69
CA SER A 63 -24.88 33.70 26.15
C SER A 63 -25.19 32.48 25.25
N LEU A 64 -24.55 31.36 25.61
CA LEU A 64 -25.11 30.03 25.94
C LEU A 64 -26.58 29.76 25.55
N ILE A 65 -26.81 28.91 24.55
CA ILE A 65 -27.93 27.95 24.52
C ILE A 65 -27.46 26.64 23.86
N SER A 66 -27.61 25.55 24.60
CA SER A 66 -27.52 24.16 24.17
C SER A 66 -28.48 23.84 23.02
N ASN A 67 -28.05 23.11 22.00
CA ASN A 67 -28.98 22.32 21.19
C ASN A 67 -28.38 20.97 20.84
N GLN A 68 -29.03 19.94 21.37
CA GLN A 68 -28.99 18.57 20.93
C GLN A 68 -29.32 18.51 19.44
N SER A 69 -28.42 17.96 18.61
CA SER A 69 -28.79 17.54 17.26
C SER A 69 -29.16 16.06 17.30
N ALA A 70 -30.45 15.84 17.09
CA ALA A 70 -31.05 14.52 17.00
C ALA A 70 -30.43 13.72 15.85
N SER A 71 -30.24 12.43 16.13
CA SER A 71 -29.99 11.39 15.15
C SER A 71 -31.07 11.40 14.07
N CYS A 72 -30.69 11.66 12.83
CA CYS A 72 -31.53 11.36 11.68
C CYS A 72 -30.81 10.29 10.85
N SER A 73 -31.18 9.03 11.10
CA SER A 73 -30.91 7.89 10.25
C SER A 73 -31.55 8.12 8.87
N PRO A 74 -30.82 8.00 7.75
CA PRO A 74 -31.45 7.98 6.44
C PRO A 74 -32.03 6.60 6.18
N THR A 75 -33.34 6.53 5.99
CA THR A 75 -34.07 5.38 5.46
C THR A 75 -33.66 5.12 3.99
N PRO A 76 -33.50 3.85 3.56
CA PRO A 76 -33.10 3.49 2.21
C PRO A 76 -34.34 3.25 1.33
N GLU A 77 -34.54 4.08 0.31
CA GLU A 77 -35.35 3.74 -0.89
C GLU A 77 -35.15 4.83 -1.95
N THR A 78 -33.91 4.97 -2.46
CA THR A 78 -33.70 5.66 -3.73
C THR A 78 -34.14 4.69 -4.82
N MET A 79 -35.31 4.92 -5.43
CA MET A 79 -35.76 4.12 -6.57
C MET A 79 -34.67 4.17 -7.65
N GLN A 80 -34.07 3.02 -7.97
CA GLN A 80 -33.20 2.88 -9.13
C GLN A 80 -34.07 3.09 -10.37
N GLN A 81 -33.95 4.26 -10.98
CA GLN A 81 -34.77 4.64 -12.13
C GLN A 81 -34.30 3.84 -13.35
N GLU A 82 -35.13 2.94 -13.84
CA GLU A 82 -34.93 2.31 -15.16
C GLU A 82 -35.38 3.30 -16.24
N ILE A 83 -34.59 3.44 -17.32
CA ILE A 83 -34.87 4.37 -18.43
C ILE A 83 -34.88 3.57 -19.72
N ASP A 84 -36.00 3.55 -20.42
CA ASP A 84 -36.12 2.93 -21.74
C ASP A 84 -35.85 3.97 -22.83
N ILE A 85 -34.87 3.69 -23.70
CA ILE A 85 -34.56 4.50 -24.87
C ILE A 85 -34.55 3.57 -26.08
N GLY A 86 -35.50 3.76 -27.00
CA GLY A 86 -35.57 2.97 -28.24
C GLY A 86 -35.73 1.46 -28.02
N GLY A 87 -36.35 1.03 -26.91
CA GLY A 87 -36.51 -0.38 -26.54
C GLY A 87 -35.33 -0.97 -25.75
N VAL A 88 -34.33 -0.15 -25.42
CA VAL A 88 -33.18 -0.52 -24.58
C VAL A 88 -33.36 0.03 -23.19
N VAL A 89 -33.51 -0.86 -22.21
CA VAL A 89 -33.67 -0.49 -20.79
C VAL A 89 -32.30 -0.30 -20.14
N PHE A 90 -31.99 0.95 -19.80
CA PHE A 90 -30.82 1.33 -19.03
C PHE A 90 -31.14 1.34 -17.53
N LYS A 91 -30.24 0.80 -16.72
CA LYS A 91 -30.37 0.76 -15.26
C LYS A 91 -29.03 0.66 -14.54
N PRO A 92 -28.94 1.05 -13.25
CA PRO A 92 -27.75 0.78 -12.45
C PRO A 92 -27.35 -0.71 -12.51
N GLY A 93 -26.06 -0.96 -12.64
CA GLY A 93 -25.48 -2.30 -12.72
C GLY A 93 -25.20 -2.81 -14.13
N ILE A 94 -25.77 -2.21 -15.20
CA ILE A 94 -25.37 -2.57 -16.58
C ILE A 94 -23.94 -2.12 -16.88
N SER A 95 -23.30 -2.76 -17.85
CA SER A 95 -21.99 -2.36 -18.33
C SER A 95 -22.02 -1.92 -19.79
N LEU A 96 -21.24 -0.89 -20.09
CA LEU A 96 -21.18 -0.25 -21.40
C LEU A 96 -19.74 -0.32 -21.93
N GLU A 97 -19.57 -0.59 -23.22
CA GLU A 97 -18.35 -0.32 -23.96
C GLU A 97 -18.46 1.07 -24.60
N LEU A 98 -17.41 1.87 -24.48
CA LEU A 98 -17.36 3.24 -24.99
C LEU A 98 -16.61 3.30 -26.32
N GLU A 99 -16.81 4.37 -27.09
CA GLU A 99 -16.16 4.56 -28.40
C GLU A 99 -14.63 4.59 -28.33
N ASP A 100 -14.05 5.03 -27.21
CA ASP A 100 -12.61 5.04 -26.98
C ASP A 100 -12.01 3.67 -26.64
N GLY A 101 -12.85 2.62 -26.56
CA GLY A 101 -12.46 1.25 -26.22
C GLY A 101 -12.34 0.99 -24.71
N SER A 102 -12.70 1.95 -23.86
CA SER A 102 -12.88 1.76 -22.42
C SER A 102 -14.30 1.28 -22.08
N PHE A 103 -14.55 1.05 -20.79
CA PHE A 103 -15.81 0.49 -20.31
C PHE A 103 -16.33 1.23 -19.10
N LEU A 104 -17.64 1.19 -18.88
CA LEU A 104 -18.30 1.79 -17.72
C LEU A 104 -19.27 0.80 -17.10
N ARG A 105 -19.10 0.49 -15.80
CA ARG A 105 -20.17 -0.14 -15.00
C ARG A 105 -21.02 0.96 -14.39
N VAL A 106 -22.24 1.11 -14.88
CA VAL A 106 -23.17 2.18 -14.48
C VAL A 106 -23.56 2.03 -13.01
N LYS A 107 -23.40 3.09 -12.24
CA LYS A 107 -23.89 3.21 -10.86
C LYS A 107 -25.12 4.08 -10.79
N ASP A 108 -25.17 5.13 -11.59
CA ASP A 108 -26.26 6.10 -11.62
C ASP A 108 -26.41 6.71 -13.00
N MET A 109 -27.57 7.31 -13.26
CA MET A 109 -27.95 7.88 -14.54
C MET A 109 -28.67 9.20 -14.33
N ILE A 110 -28.31 10.21 -15.12
CA ILE A 110 -28.86 11.55 -15.04
C ILE A 110 -29.48 11.89 -16.40
N PRO A 111 -30.82 11.88 -16.52
CA PRO A 111 -31.49 12.34 -17.72
C PRO A 111 -31.22 13.83 -17.99
N GLN A 112 -30.97 14.18 -19.25
CA GLN A 112 -30.87 15.57 -19.69
C GLN A 112 -31.66 15.78 -20.99
N PRO A 113 -32.01 17.03 -21.35
CA PRO A 113 -32.61 17.29 -22.65
C PRO A 113 -31.68 16.78 -23.77
N HIS A 114 -32.17 15.83 -24.58
CA HIS A 114 -31.44 15.23 -25.70
C HIS A 114 -30.16 14.46 -25.33
N ASP A 115 -30.05 14.00 -24.08
CA ASP A 115 -28.92 13.20 -23.61
C ASP A 115 -29.27 12.34 -22.39
N LEU A 116 -28.49 11.30 -22.15
CA LEU A 116 -28.49 10.54 -20.91
C LEU A 116 -27.06 10.42 -20.42
N LEU A 117 -26.78 10.98 -19.24
CA LEU A 117 -25.45 10.91 -18.65
C LEU A 117 -25.34 9.73 -17.70
N PHE A 118 -24.30 8.93 -17.87
CA PHE A 118 -23.97 7.80 -17.01
C PHE A 118 -22.86 8.19 -16.03
N PHE A 119 -23.02 7.80 -14.78
CA PHE A 119 -21.99 7.85 -13.74
C PHE A 119 -21.68 6.43 -13.27
N GLY A 120 -20.40 6.08 -13.08
CA GLY A 120 -20.06 4.68 -12.79
C GLY A 120 -18.60 4.38 -12.51
N ARG A 121 -18.28 3.09 -12.48
CA ARG A 121 -16.91 2.59 -12.37
C ARG A 121 -16.29 2.52 -13.77
N HIS A 122 -15.29 3.35 -14.03
CA HIS A 122 -14.61 3.37 -15.33
C HIS A 122 -13.53 2.27 -15.41
N LEU A 123 -13.56 1.45 -16.44
CA LEU A 123 -12.72 0.27 -16.57
C LEU A 123 -11.95 0.28 -17.89
N TYR A 124 -10.81 -0.40 -17.88
CA TYR A 124 -9.96 -0.51 -19.06
C TYR A 124 -9.42 -1.92 -19.21
N ARG A 125 -9.19 -2.32 -20.46
CA ARG A 125 -8.31 -3.46 -20.73
C ARG A 125 -6.90 -3.13 -20.24
N THR A 126 -6.18 -4.14 -19.78
CA THR A 126 -4.79 -3.98 -19.33
C THR A 126 -3.84 -3.50 -20.43
N THR A 127 -4.24 -3.68 -21.69
CA THR A 127 -3.56 -3.18 -22.90
C THR A 127 -3.90 -1.73 -23.27
N HIS A 128 -4.89 -1.09 -22.64
CA HIS A 128 -5.33 0.25 -23.02
C HIS A 128 -4.29 1.31 -22.63
N PRO A 129 -3.96 2.29 -23.49
CA PRO A 129 -2.92 3.29 -23.21
C PRO A 129 -3.13 4.09 -21.91
N GLU A 130 -4.37 4.46 -21.59
CA GLU A 130 -4.69 5.21 -20.37
C GLU A 130 -4.57 4.39 -19.09
N ALA A 131 -4.70 3.07 -19.19
CA ALA A 131 -4.79 2.22 -18.02
C ALA A 131 -3.44 2.15 -17.28
N LYS A 132 -2.32 2.57 -17.92
CA LYS A 132 -0.96 2.60 -17.37
C LYS A 132 -0.66 1.34 -16.53
N THR A 133 -1.17 0.18 -16.98
CA THR A 133 -1.37 -0.92 -16.02
C THR A 133 -0.08 -1.66 -15.73
N TYR A 134 0.03 -2.05 -14.47
CA TYR A 134 1.04 -2.93 -13.92
C TYR A 134 0.64 -4.41 -14.10
N LEU A 135 -0.32 -4.72 -14.99
CA LEU A 135 -1.06 -5.98 -15.01
C LEU A 135 -0.75 -6.87 -16.21
N PRO A 136 -0.99 -8.20 -16.12
CA PRO A 136 -0.78 -9.10 -17.25
C PRO A 136 -1.82 -8.79 -18.32
N LYS A 137 -1.39 -8.93 -19.57
CA LYS A 137 -2.24 -8.74 -20.75
C LYS A 137 -3.15 -9.96 -20.95
N LEU A 138 -4.13 -10.12 -20.07
CA LEU A 138 -5.19 -11.10 -20.25
C LEU A 138 -6.27 -10.47 -21.13
N ASN A 139 -6.63 -11.16 -22.22
CA ASN A 139 -7.52 -10.62 -23.25
C ASN A 139 -8.87 -10.14 -22.69
N ASN A 140 -9.40 -10.81 -21.66
CA ASN A 140 -10.72 -10.53 -21.09
C ASN A 140 -10.67 -9.92 -19.68
N GLU A 141 -9.49 -9.55 -19.17
CA GLU A 141 -9.39 -8.87 -17.88
C GLU A 141 -9.47 -7.36 -18.04
N LEU A 142 -10.38 -6.76 -17.30
CA LEU A 142 -10.54 -5.33 -17.13
C LEU A 142 -10.08 -4.90 -15.74
N VAL A 143 -9.70 -3.64 -15.63
CA VAL A 143 -9.21 -3.01 -14.40
C VAL A 143 -10.03 -1.77 -14.16
N TRP A 144 -10.60 -1.64 -12.96
CA TRP A 144 -11.30 -0.44 -12.56
C TRP A 144 -10.31 0.66 -12.15
N LEU A 145 -10.30 1.80 -12.85
CA LEU A 145 -9.52 2.97 -12.44
C LEU A 145 -10.34 3.83 -11.47
N THR A 146 -9.95 3.81 -10.19
CA THR A 146 -10.74 4.41 -9.10
C THR A 146 -10.82 5.94 -9.14
N GLN A 147 -9.86 6.62 -9.77
CA GLN A 147 -9.83 8.09 -9.88
C GLN A 147 -10.77 8.64 -10.94
N LYS A 148 -11.15 7.86 -11.96
CA LYS A 148 -11.92 8.37 -13.09
C LYS A 148 -13.40 8.28 -12.77
N THR A 149 -14.00 9.45 -12.55
CA THR A 149 -15.40 9.62 -12.11
C THR A 149 -16.19 10.49 -13.10
N ASP A 150 -15.78 10.48 -14.38
CA ASP A 150 -16.41 11.31 -15.41
C ASP A 150 -17.87 10.93 -15.65
N LEU A 151 -18.69 11.93 -15.99
CA LEU A 151 -20.02 11.72 -16.54
C LEU A 151 -19.90 11.42 -18.03
N ILE A 152 -20.49 10.30 -18.46
CA ILE A 152 -20.39 9.81 -19.83
C ILE A 152 -21.74 9.97 -20.52
N SER A 153 -21.79 10.72 -21.62
CA SER A 153 -23.00 10.83 -22.47
C SER A 153 -23.29 9.51 -23.18
N ILE A 154 -24.57 9.21 -23.38
CA ILE A 154 -25.04 8.08 -24.20
C ILE A 154 -24.49 8.11 -25.62
N LYS A 155 -24.18 9.30 -26.15
CA LYS A 155 -23.59 9.49 -27.48
C LYS A 155 -22.17 8.90 -27.59
N LYS A 156 -21.51 8.60 -26.46
CA LYS A 156 -20.19 7.94 -26.41
C LYS A 156 -20.29 6.43 -26.16
N VAL A 157 -21.51 5.91 -26.03
CA VAL A 157 -21.74 4.49 -25.75
C VAL A 157 -21.75 3.74 -27.07
N ARG A 158 -20.82 2.82 -27.22
CA ARG A 158 -20.76 1.94 -28.38
C ARG A 158 -21.75 0.80 -28.28
N ARG A 159 -21.81 0.12 -27.13
CA ARG A 159 -22.69 -1.04 -26.93
C ARG A 159 -22.85 -1.43 -25.46
N VAL A 160 -23.91 -2.18 -25.16
CA VAL A 160 -24.08 -2.86 -23.86
C VAL A 160 -23.28 -4.16 -23.85
N VAL A 161 -22.55 -4.43 -22.76
CA VAL A 161 -21.70 -5.62 -22.60
C VAL A 161 -21.91 -6.29 -21.24
N SER A 162 -21.62 -7.58 -21.13
CA SER A 162 -21.51 -8.28 -19.84
C SER A 162 -20.09 -8.14 -19.32
N ILE A 163 -19.94 -7.69 -18.08
CA ILE A 163 -18.68 -7.69 -17.34
C ILE A 163 -18.94 -8.37 -16.02
N ARG A 164 -18.17 -9.40 -15.67
CA ARG A 164 -18.25 -10.08 -14.38
C ARG A 164 -17.37 -9.37 -13.34
N PHE A 165 -17.93 -8.95 -12.21
CA PHE A 165 -17.18 -8.44 -11.07
C PHE A 165 -17.04 -9.52 -9.99
N THR A 166 -15.82 -9.86 -9.61
CA THR A 166 -15.55 -10.87 -8.57
C THR A 166 -14.27 -10.54 -7.81
N ASN A 167 -14.16 -10.99 -6.57
CA ASN A 167 -13.00 -10.74 -5.72
C ASN A 167 -12.08 -11.94 -5.50
N TYR A 168 -12.27 -13.01 -6.26
CA TYR A 168 -11.42 -14.20 -6.18
C TYR A 168 -11.06 -14.71 -7.55
N ARG A 169 -10.03 -15.55 -7.59
CA ARG A 169 -9.65 -16.23 -8.83
C ARG A 169 -10.38 -17.57 -8.93
N THR A 170 -11.07 -17.78 -10.04
CA THR A 170 -11.40 -19.13 -10.53
C THR A 170 -10.16 -19.66 -11.25
N ASP A 171 -9.71 -20.84 -10.87
CA ASP A 171 -8.41 -21.45 -11.18
C ASP A 171 -7.96 -21.31 -12.65
N PHE A 172 -6.65 -21.17 -12.87
CA PHE A 172 -6.03 -21.04 -14.22
C PHE A 172 -6.32 -22.22 -15.16
N ASN A 173 -6.69 -23.39 -14.64
CA ASN A 173 -6.80 -24.62 -15.44
C ASN A 173 -8.23 -24.94 -15.92
N ASN A 174 -9.26 -24.26 -15.40
CA ASN A 174 -10.67 -24.56 -15.71
C ASN A 174 -11.42 -23.39 -16.35
N LEU A 175 -10.70 -22.35 -16.75
CA LEU A 175 -11.25 -21.39 -17.70
C LEU A 175 -10.87 -21.90 -19.09
N THR A 176 -11.79 -22.63 -19.74
CA THR A 176 -12.01 -22.28 -21.14
C THR A 176 -12.17 -20.76 -21.15
N PRO A 177 -11.36 -20.00 -21.89
CA PRO A 177 -11.55 -18.56 -21.98
C PRO A 177 -12.98 -18.36 -22.48
N GLY A 178 -13.91 -18.07 -21.59
CA GLY A 178 -15.22 -17.60 -22.00
C GLY A 178 -14.99 -16.26 -22.67
N ASP A 179 -15.78 -15.95 -23.70
CA ASP A 179 -15.78 -14.64 -24.34
C ASP A 179 -16.20 -13.49 -23.40
N GLU A 180 -16.48 -13.78 -22.12
CA GLU A 180 -16.99 -12.85 -21.11
C GLU A 180 -15.88 -12.01 -20.46
N LEU A 181 -16.07 -10.70 -20.43
CA LEU A 181 -15.19 -9.74 -19.76
C LEU A 181 -15.27 -9.90 -18.25
N THR A 182 -14.14 -9.77 -17.54
CA THR A 182 -14.06 -9.91 -16.09
C THR A 182 -13.28 -8.75 -15.49
N CYS A 183 -13.69 -8.27 -14.31
CA CYS A 183 -12.97 -7.30 -13.50
C CYS A 183 -12.78 -7.86 -12.09
N ARG A 184 -11.52 -8.05 -11.69
CA ARG A 184 -11.15 -8.47 -10.32
C ARG A 184 -10.34 -7.45 -9.55
N LEU A 185 -9.85 -6.44 -10.25
CA LEU A 185 -8.82 -5.55 -9.77
C LEU A 185 -9.23 -4.11 -9.97
N LYS A 186 -8.92 -3.28 -8.98
CA LYS A 186 -9.01 -1.84 -9.05
C LYS A 186 -7.62 -1.23 -8.88
N LEU A 187 -7.34 -0.22 -9.70
CA LEU A 187 -6.10 0.54 -9.68
C LEU A 187 -6.39 1.92 -9.09
N THR A 188 -5.55 2.32 -8.15
CA THR A 188 -5.55 3.63 -7.54
C THR A 188 -4.19 4.27 -7.78
N ILE A 189 -4.16 5.36 -8.54
CA ILE A 189 -3.00 6.22 -8.70
C ILE A 189 -3.30 7.56 -8.01
N ARG A 190 -2.65 7.84 -6.89
CA ARG A 190 -2.73 9.15 -6.22
C ARG A 190 -1.50 9.96 -6.59
N GLN A 191 -1.70 10.89 -7.52
CA GLN A 191 -0.78 12.00 -7.76
C GLN A 191 -1.30 13.19 -6.96
N ASN A 192 -0.63 13.55 -5.86
CA ASN A 192 -0.96 14.69 -4.99
C ASN A 192 -2.41 14.72 -4.47
N GLY A 193 -2.59 14.32 -3.20
CA GLY A 193 -3.83 14.55 -2.46
C GLY A 193 -4.11 16.03 -2.18
N VAL A 194 -4.55 16.78 -3.18
CA VAL A 194 -5.44 17.94 -2.97
C VAL A 194 -6.80 17.36 -2.56
N VAL A 195 -7.35 17.62 -1.37
CA VAL A 195 -7.80 18.93 -0.87
C VAL A 195 -6.67 19.84 -0.37
N ILE A 196 -6.60 21.02 -1.01
CA ILE A 196 -5.76 22.15 -0.65
C ILE A 196 -6.34 22.80 0.60
N ILE A 197 -5.53 22.95 1.65
CA ILE A 197 -5.59 24.14 2.50
C ILE A 197 -4.47 25.06 1.99
N PRO A 198 -4.73 26.33 1.62
CA PRO A 198 -3.70 27.17 1.00
C PRO A 198 -2.58 27.45 2.00
N GLY A 199 -1.32 27.21 1.61
CA GLY A 199 -0.19 27.84 2.28
C GLY A 199 1.12 27.08 2.42
N ASN A 200 1.24 25.78 2.14
CA ASN A 200 2.50 25.09 2.45
C ASN A 200 3.05 24.12 1.38
N ALA A 201 4.38 24.02 1.42
CA ALA A 201 5.36 23.40 0.51
C ALA A 201 5.15 21.89 0.22
N PRO A 202 5.80 21.34 -0.83
CA PRO A 202 5.36 20.13 -1.51
C PRO A 202 5.77 18.86 -0.76
N LEU A 203 4.79 17.99 -0.48
CA LEU A 203 5.01 16.60 -0.10
C LEU A 203 4.15 15.74 -1.01
N SER A 204 4.75 14.96 -1.92
CA SER A 204 4.46 13.53 -2.03
C SER A 204 5.19 12.89 -3.20
N ALA A 205 5.67 11.67 -2.95
CA ALA A 205 5.81 10.67 -3.98
C ALA A 205 4.43 10.13 -4.37
N GLU A 206 4.26 9.84 -5.65
CA GLU A 206 3.10 9.13 -6.18
C GLU A 206 2.82 7.87 -5.33
N GLN A 207 1.58 7.74 -4.85
CA GLN A 207 1.13 6.52 -4.17
C GLN A 207 0.24 5.75 -5.11
N CYS A 208 0.63 4.51 -5.38
CA CYS A 208 -0.15 3.61 -6.21
C CYS A 208 -0.61 2.42 -5.38
N ALA A 209 -1.79 1.91 -5.71
CA ALA A 209 -2.29 0.67 -5.16
C ALA A 209 -3.04 -0.11 -6.24
N ILE A 210 -2.82 -1.42 -6.25
CA ILE A 210 -3.65 -2.37 -6.98
C ILE A 210 -4.32 -3.29 -5.97
N GLU A 211 -5.65 -3.32 -6.01
CA GLU A 211 -6.45 -4.00 -5.01
C GLU A 211 -7.38 -4.99 -5.68
N TRP A 212 -7.50 -6.17 -5.09
CA TRP A 212 -8.63 -7.04 -5.38
C TRP A 212 -9.92 -6.34 -4.98
N LEU A 213 -10.99 -6.58 -5.73
CA LEU A 213 -12.32 -6.09 -5.35
C LEU A 213 -12.68 -6.61 -3.96
N THR A 214 -13.53 -5.87 -3.25
CA THR A 214 -14.14 -6.33 -2.00
C THR A 214 -15.36 -7.21 -2.28
N PHE A 215 -15.91 -7.85 -1.25
CA PHE A 215 -17.15 -8.61 -1.40
C PHE A 215 -18.29 -7.70 -1.86
N ALA A 216 -18.40 -6.50 -1.27
CA ALA A 216 -19.40 -5.49 -1.65
C ALA A 216 -19.21 -4.92 -3.06
N GLU A 217 -18.01 -5.02 -3.64
CA GLU A 217 -17.74 -4.58 -5.01
C GLU A 217 -18.01 -5.65 -6.07
N SER A 218 -18.22 -6.91 -5.64
CA SER A 218 -18.49 -8.05 -6.51
C SER A 218 -19.96 -8.15 -6.91
N ASP A 219 -20.25 -8.82 -8.03
CA ASP A 219 -21.62 -9.09 -8.45
C ASP A 219 -22.29 -10.10 -7.50
N PRO A 220 -23.63 -10.05 -7.34
CA PRO A 220 -24.37 -10.98 -6.48
C PRO A 220 -24.07 -12.44 -6.81
N GLY A 221 -23.67 -13.21 -5.79
CA GLY A 221 -23.31 -14.62 -5.93
C GLY A 221 -21.91 -14.89 -6.50
N LEU A 222 -21.17 -13.85 -6.88
CA LEU A 222 -19.82 -13.94 -7.47
C LEU A 222 -18.74 -13.33 -6.57
N GLY A 223 -19.05 -13.04 -5.30
CA GLY A 223 -18.09 -12.60 -4.29
C GLY A 223 -17.92 -13.64 -3.17
N LYS A 224 -16.75 -13.64 -2.54
CA LYS A 224 -16.47 -14.36 -1.27
C LYS A 224 -16.17 -13.36 -0.16
N ARG A 225 -16.59 -13.65 1.08
CA ARG A 225 -16.29 -12.77 2.23
C ARG A 225 -14.81 -12.79 2.58
N ALA A 226 -14.29 -11.72 3.17
CA ALA A 226 -12.89 -11.60 3.58
C ALA A 226 -12.37 -12.82 4.38
N ASN A 227 -13.11 -13.23 5.42
CA ASN A 227 -12.73 -14.38 6.25
C ASN A 227 -12.69 -15.71 5.49
N GLN A 228 -13.58 -15.90 4.51
CA GLN A 228 -13.57 -17.08 3.64
C GLN A 228 -12.33 -17.08 2.75
N LEU A 229 -12.00 -15.96 2.10
CA LEU A 229 -10.80 -15.83 1.26
C LEU A 229 -9.53 -16.13 2.04
N ARG A 230 -9.42 -15.57 3.26
CA ARG A 230 -8.29 -15.79 4.13
C ARG A 230 -8.17 -17.25 4.58
N ALA A 231 -9.28 -17.89 4.92
CA ALA A 231 -9.31 -19.29 5.30
C ALA A 231 -8.92 -20.22 4.13
N GLU A 232 -9.41 -19.94 2.92
CA GLU A 232 -9.07 -20.71 1.71
C GLU A 232 -7.58 -20.55 1.34
N TRP A 233 -7.00 -19.36 1.53
CA TRP A 233 -5.60 -19.07 1.22
C TRP A 233 -4.63 -19.55 2.31
N ARG A 234 -4.78 -19.05 3.54
CA ARG A 234 -3.81 -19.20 4.64
C ARG A 234 -4.21 -20.27 5.65
N GLY A 235 -5.43 -20.80 5.57
CA GLY A 235 -5.98 -21.72 6.57
C GLY A 235 -6.43 -20.99 7.85
N HIS A 236 -6.33 -21.68 8.99
CA HIS A 236 -6.79 -21.14 10.27
C HIS A 236 -5.96 -19.93 10.73
N THR A 237 -6.55 -18.74 10.78
CA THR A 237 -5.89 -17.53 11.30
C THR A 237 -6.40 -17.24 12.70
N VAL A 238 -5.48 -17.09 13.66
CA VAL A 238 -5.82 -16.71 15.03
C VAL A 238 -5.97 -15.18 15.11
N PRO A 239 -7.13 -14.66 15.54
CA PRO A 239 -7.30 -13.23 15.74
C PRO A 239 -6.31 -12.68 16.77
N PHE A 240 -5.78 -11.49 16.48
CA PHE A 240 -4.80 -10.75 17.29
C PHE A 240 -3.41 -11.42 17.39
N GLY A 241 -3.15 -12.40 16.52
CA GLY A 241 -1.86 -13.09 16.41
C GLY A 241 -1.75 -14.35 17.27
N GLU A 242 -0.80 -15.22 16.93
CA GLU A 242 -0.60 -16.52 17.58
C GLU A 242 0.35 -16.48 18.78
N ALA A 243 1.21 -15.46 18.87
CA ALA A 243 2.18 -15.33 19.96
C ALA A 243 1.52 -14.83 21.24
N ARG A 244 1.87 -15.41 22.40
CA ARG A 244 1.46 -14.91 23.71
C ARG A 244 2.42 -13.81 24.17
N VAL A 245 1.87 -12.73 24.73
CA VAL A 245 2.66 -11.59 25.23
C VAL A 245 3.32 -11.89 26.58
N SER A 246 2.97 -13.01 27.25
CA SER A 246 3.41 -13.36 28.61
C SER A 246 4.93 -13.55 28.82
N SER A 247 5.76 -13.52 27.77
CA SER A 247 7.23 -13.49 27.87
C SER A 247 7.84 -12.10 27.74
N MET A 248 7.08 -11.09 27.30
CA MET A 248 7.48 -9.70 27.37
C MET A 248 7.01 -9.17 28.72
N ALA A 249 7.95 -8.87 29.62
CA ALA A 249 7.62 -8.08 30.80
C ALA A 249 6.85 -6.84 30.30
N ARG A 250 5.57 -6.71 30.68
CA ARG A 250 4.83 -5.47 30.48
C ARG A 250 5.60 -4.44 31.26
N ASP A 251 6.40 -3.65 30.56
CA ASP A 251 7.23 -2.62 31.18
C ASP A 251 6.28 -1.52 31.68
N LEU A 252 5.80 -1.71 32.91
CA LEU A 252 4.85 -0.86 33.62
C LEU A 252 5.34 0.59 33.73
N GLU A 253 6.64 0.82 33.53
CA GLU A 253 7.27 2.13 33.60
C GLU A 253 7.31 2.86 32.23
N ARG A 254 7.13 2.16 31.10
CA ARG A 254 7.31 2.74 29.74
C ARG A 254 6.03 2.97 28.94
N GLN A 255 4.89 2.43 29.35
CA GLN A 255 3.61 2.68 28.68
C GLN A 255 2.66 3.44 29.60
N GLY A 256 1.88 4.36 29.03
CA GLY A 256 0.77 5.01 29.72
C GLY A 256 -0.36 4.01 30.06
N VAL A 257 -1.61 4.41 29.84
CA VAL A 257 -2.79 3.60 30.20
C VAL A 257 -2.70 2.17 29.63
N ILE A 258 -2.74 1.16 30.51
CA ILE A 258 -2.82 -0.26 30.16
C ILE A 258 -4.29 -0.63 29.99
N ASP A 259 -4.71 -0.91 28.77
CA ASP A 259 -6.05 -1.40 28.47
C ASP A 259 -6.10 -2.92 28.64
N LEU A 260 -6.74 -3.37 29.72
CA LEU A 260 -6.92 -4.80 30.05
C LEU A 260 -7.93 -5.50 29.14
N THR A 261 -8.63 -4.78 28.26
CA THR A 261 -9.56 -5.36 27.29
C THR A 261 -8.87 -5.82 26.00
N VAL A 262 -7.60 -5.45 25.80
CA VAL A 262 -6.79 -5.88 24.66
C VAL A 262 -6.33 -7.33 24.88
N PRO A 263 -6.48 -8.23 23.88
CA PRO A 263 -5.99 -9.60 23.97
C PRO A 263 -4.48 -9.65 24.27
N ASP A 264 -4.06 -10.57 25.13
CA ASP A 264 -2.65 -10.80 25.51
C ASP A 264 -1.87 -11.55 24.42
N ARG A 265 -1.96 -11.05 23.18
CA ARG A 265 -1.44 -11.67 21.97
C ARG A 265 -0.68 -10.66 21.10
N ALA A 266 0.26 -11.17 20.31
CA ALA A 266 1.01 -10.39 19.36
C ALA A 266 1.04 -11.08 17.99
N TYR A 267 1.00 -10.28 16.93
CA TYR A 267 1.24 -10.74 15.57
C TYR A 267 2.69 -11.21 15.41
N THR A 268 2.90 -12.31 14.70
CA THR A 268 4.24 -12.85 14.44
C THR A 268 4.90 -12.19 13.22
N PHE A 269 6.23 -12.09 13.26
CA PHE A 269 7.02 -11.38 12.26
C PHE A 269 8.21 -12.22 11.76
N GLY A 270 8.42 -12.24 10.45
CA GLY A 270 9.58 -12.87 9.81
C GLY A 270 10.38 -11.86 8.98
N ASP A 271 11.70 -11.85 9.14
CA ASP A 271 12.62 -10.90 8.48
C ASP A 271 13.57 -11.63 7.50
N ALA A 272 13.28 -11.55 6.20
CA ALA A 272 14.15 -12.09 5.16
C ALA A 272 15.13 -11.03 4.65
N TYR A 273 16.41 -11.42 4.51
CA TYR A 273 17.52 -10.49 4.26
C TYR A 273 17.68 -9.49 5.42
N CYS A 274 17.63 -10.01 6.65
CA CYS A 274 17.47 -9.20 7.85
C CYS A 274 18.66 -8.26 8.12
N GLY A 275 19.83 -8.54 7.56
CA GLY A 275 21.08 -7.85 7.86
C GLY A 275 21.32 -7.80 9.37
N ALA A 276 21.76 -6.63 9.86
CA ALA A 276 21.93 -6.39 11.29
C ALA A 276 20.60 -6.19 12.05
N GLY A 277 19.44 -6.29 11.38
CA GLY A 277 18.13 -6.24 12.05
C GLY A 277 17.55 -4.84 12.25
N GLY A 278 17.82 -3.89 11.36
CA GLY A 278 17.22 -2.55 11.42
C GLY A 278 15.68 -2.57 11.32
N VAL A 279 15.16 -3.38 10.39
CA VAL A 279 13.71 -3.63 10.23
C VAL A 279 13.16 -4.33 11.46
N SER A 280 13.75 -5.46 11.86
CA SER A 280 13.41 -6.20 13.08
C SER A 280 13.38 -5.32 14.34
N CYS A 281 14.32 -4.39 14.49
CA CYS A 281 14.35 -3.42 15.59
C CYS A 281 13.08 -2.55 15.60
N GLY A 282 12.73 -1.97 14.44
CA GLY A 282 11.51 -1.17 14.31
C GLY A 282 10.23 -1.97 14.46
N ALA A 283 10.19 -3.19 13.92
CA ALA A 283 9.06 -4.11 14.06
C ALA A 283 8.83 -4.47 15.54
N LYS A 284 9.86 -4.89 16.27
CA LYS A 284 9.79 -5.15 17.72
C LYS A 284 9.28 -3.93 18.49
N GLN A 285 9.73 -2.73 18.15
CA GLN A 285 9.23 -1.47 18.74
C GLN A 285 7.77 -1.16 18.40
N ALA A 286 7.22 -1.74 17.33
CA ALA A 286 5.80 -1.67 16.97
C ALA A 286 4.95 -2.74 17.66
N GLY A 287 5.56 -3.61 18.49
CA GLY A 287 4.86 -4.60 19.30
C GLY A 287 4.60 -5.95 18.64
N VAL A 288 5.25 -6.24 17.50
CA VAL A 288 5.16 -7.58 16.88
C VAL A 288 6.18 -8.55 17.50
N LYS A 289 5.83 -9.84 17.52
CA LYS A 289 6.72 -10.90 17.97
C LYS A 289 7.59 -11.37 16.81
N LEU A 290 8.89 -11.08 16.89
CA LEU A 290 9.87 -11.64 15.97
C LEU A 290 9.91 -13.16 16.14
N GLN A 291 9.72 -13.90 15.04
CA GLN A 291 9.68 -15.37 15.03
C GLN A 291 10.93 -15.94 14.37
N TRP A 292 11.25 -15.50 13.15
CA TRP A 292 12.45 -15.93 12.44
C TRP A 292 13.12 -14.77 11.69
N ALA A 293 14.41 -14.92 11.44
CA ALA A 293 15.20 -14.02 10.62
C ALA A 293 16.23 -14.83 9.80
N VAL A 294 16.45 -14.44 8.54
CA VAL A 294 17.39 -15.11 7.64
C VAL A 294 18.29 -14.13 6.91
N ASP A 295 19.59 -14.43 6.88
CA ASP A 295 20.57 -13.73 6.05
C ASP A 295 21.74 -14.64 5.67
N ILE A 296 22.40 -14.31 4.56
CA ILE A 296 23.62 -15.00 4.10
C ILE A 296 24.89 -14.38 4.69
N ASP A 297 24.83 -13.15 5.20
CA ASP A 297 25.96 -12.45 5.81
C ASP A 297 26.08 -12.81 7.30
N LYS A 298 26.90 -13.84 7.58
CA LYS A 298 27.18 -14.29 8.95
C LYS A 298 27.55 -13.16 9.94
N HIS A 299 28.23 -12.10 9.49
CA HIS A 299 28.63 -11.01 10.38
C HIS A 299 27.47 -10.10 10.74
N ALA A 300 26.50 -9.96 9.83
CA ALA A 300 25.27 -9.28 10.13
C ALA A 300 24.41 -10.09 11.12
N LEU A 301 24.41 -11.44 10.99
CA LEU A 301 23.74 -12.33 11.94
C LEU A 301 24.39 -12.37 13.33
N GLU A 302 25.73 -12.29 13.41
CA GLU A 302 26.45 -12.10 14.68
C GLU A 302 25.93 -10.85 15.41
N THR A 303 25.74 -9.73 14.71
CA THR A 303 25.11 -8.52 15.25
C THR A 303 23.63 -8.74 15.60
N TYR A 304 22.86 -9.38 14.72
CA TYR A 304 21.44 -9.63 14.94
C TYR A 304 21.22 -10.37 16.26
N GLN A 305 21.96 -11.46 16.49
CA GLN A 305 21.83 -12.32 17.67
C GLN A 305 22.20 -11.62 18.98
N LEU A 306 22.97 -10.53 18.97
CA LEU A 306 23.25 -9.74 20.18
C LEU A 306 22.06 -8.88 20.64
N ASN A 307 21.10 -8.62 19.74
CA ASN A 307 20.02 -7.68 20.00
C ASN A 307 18.63 -8.37 20.10
N PHE A 308 18.55 -9.65 19.72
CA PHE A 308 17.30 -10.39 19.58
C PHE A 308 17.43 -11.84 20.09
N ASP A 309 17.17 -12.04 21.38
CA ASP A 309 17.41 -13.32 22.08
C ASP A 309 16.33 -14.41 21.86
N ASP A 310 15.18 -14.04 21.31
CA ASP A 310 13.99 -14.89 21.19
C ASP A 310 13.47 -14.86 19.73
N VAL A 311 14.37 -15.21 18.82
CA VAL A 311 14.18 -15.28 17.36
C VAL A 311 14.96 -16.46 16.80
N GLU A 312 14.34 -17.25 15.94
CA GLU A 312 15.02 -18.32 15.20
C GLU A 312 15.82 -17.70 14.04
N VAL A 313 17.14 -17.66 14.19
CA VAL A 313 18.05 -17.04 13.22
C VAL A 313 18.68 -18.10 12.34
N GLU A 314 18.46 -18.01 11.03
CA GLU A 314 19.05 -18.93 10.06
C GLU A 314 20.14 -18.25 9.21
N HIS A 315 21.32 -18.89 9.18
CA HIS A 315 22.40 -18.52 8.28
C HIS A 315 22.36 -19.37 7.01
N SER A 316 21.65 -18.89 6.00
CA SER A 316 21.48 -19.57 4.72
C SER A 316 21.21 -18.57 3.60
N ASP A 317 21.30 -19.03 2.35
CA ASP A 317 20.69 -18.27 1.26
C ASP A 317 19.15 -18.37 1.35
N PHE A 318 18.49 -17.33 0.85
CA PHE A 318 17.05 -17.19 0.95
C PHE A 318 16.26 -18.36 0.35
N PHE A 319 16.71 -18.96 -0.76
CA PHE A 319 15.97 -20.04 -1.40
C PHE A 319 16.13 -21.37 -0.65
N SER A 320 17.29 -21.62 -0.04
CA SER A 320 17.46 -22.73 0.90
C SER A 320 16.54 -22.58 2.12
N PHE A 321 16.45 -21.37 2.70
CA PHE A 321 15.54 -21.09 3.81
C PHE A 321 14.07 -21.42 3.50
N LEU A 322 13.63 -21.16 2.27
CA LEU A 322 12.27 -21.49 1.84
C LEU A 322 11.96 -23.00 1.80
N THR A 323 12.97 -23.87 1.93
CA THR A 323 12.78 -25.33 1.99
C THR A 323 12.44 -25.85 3.39
N ASN A 324 12.45 -24.98 4.41
CA ASN A 324 12.01 -25.31 5.75
C ASN A 324 10.52 -25.70 5.80
N ASP A 325 10.10 -26.28 6.93
CA ASP A 325 8.70 -26.64 7.15
C ASP A 325 7.79 -25.40 6.98
N PRO A 326 6.72 -25.45 6.15
CA PRO A 326 5.83 -24.32 5.95
C PRO A 326 5.18 -23.77 7.24
N LYS A 327 5.02 -24.60 8.28
CA LYS A 327 4.55 -24.16 9.60
C LYS A 327 5.57 -23.30 10.31
N PHE A 328 6.86 -23.58 10.16
CA PHE A 328 7.93 -22.75 10.70
C PHE A 328 7.98 -21.39 10.01
N LEU A 329 7.84 -21.39 8.67
CA LEU A 329 7.85 -20.18 7.86
C LEU A 329 6.63 -19.27 8.10
N ARG A 330 5.52 -19.84 8.57
CA ARG A 330 4.26 -19.13 8.75
C ARG A 330 4.35 -18.03 9.81
N VAL A 331 4.16 -16.79 9.37
CA VAL A 331 4.11 -15.58 10.20
C VAL A 331 2.95 -14.67 9.78
N ASP A 332 2.42 -13.84 10.66
CA ASP A 332 1.36 -12.89 10.31
C ASP A 332 1.88 -11.78 9.39
N ILE A 333 3.06 -11.26 9.68
CA ILE A 333 3.72 -10.23 8.91
C ILE A 333 5.08 -10.77 8.44
N ALA A 334 5.33 -10.73 7.14
CA ALA A 334 6.65 -11.04 6.59
C ALA A 334 7.28 -9.77 6.02
N HIS A 335 8.61 -9.72 6.02
CA HIS A 335 9.39 -8.68 5.38
C HIS A 335 10.47 -9.27 4.49
N CYS A 336 10.77 -8.61 3.37
CA CYS A 336 11.95 -8.87 2.59
C CYS A 336 12.65 -7.57 2.15
N SER A 337 13.95 -7.47 2.41
CA SER A 337 14.84 -6.39 1.93
C SER A 337 15.94 -6.96 1.02
N PRO A 338 15.61 -7.44 -0.20
CA PRO A 338 16.62 -8.05 -1.06
C PRO A 338 17.75 -7.06 -1.42
N PRO A 339 18.92 -7.57 -1.87
CA PRO A 339 20.07 -6.72 -2.21
C PRO A 339 19.75 -5.61 -3.24
N CYS A 340 19.71 -4.36 -2.79
CA CYS A 340 19.28 -3.21 -3.60
C CYS A 340 20.34 -2.64 -4.56
N GLN A 341 21.59 -3.14 -4.51
CA GLN A 341 22.74 -2.50 -5.16
C GLN A 341 22.51 -2.32 -6.66
N THR A 342 22.08 -3.37 -7.36
CA THR A 342 21.82 -3.38 -8.81
C THR A 342 20.78 -2.35 -9.25
N TRP A 343 19.88 -1.96 -8.35
CA TRP A 343 18.76 -1.07 -8.62
C TRP A 343 19.07 0.39 -8.24
N SER A 344 20.11 0.61 -7.42
CA SER A 344 20.45 1.93 -6.88
C SER A 344 20.98 2.87 -7.96
N PRO A 345 20.54 4.15 -8.01
CA PRO A 345 21.13 5.16 -8.87
C PRO A 345 22.65 5.35 -8.68
N ALA A 346 23.16 5.00 -7.49
CA ALA A 346 24.59 5.04 -7.18
C ALA A 346 25.39 3.84 -7.72
N HIS A 347 24.74 2.82 -8.28
CA HIS A 347 25.42 1.70 -8.94
C HIS A 347 25.72 2.04 -10.40
N THR A 348 26.96 2.46 -10.64
CA THR A 348 27.46 2.88 -11.96
C THR A 348 28.47 1.91 -12.56
N VAL A 349 28.91 0.91 -11.81
CA VAL A 349 29.95 -0.05 -12.23
C VAL A 349 29.43 -1.47 -12.01
N PRO A 350 29.31 -2.30 -13.06
CA PRO A 350 28.90 -3.69 -12.93
C PRO A 350 29.81 -4.48 -11.99
N CYS A 351 29.24 -5.42 -11.23
CA CYS A 351 30.01 -6.33 -10.39
C CYS A 351 29.64 -7.80 -10.64
N PRO A 352 30.54 -8.78 -10.35
CA PRO A 352 30.29 -10.19 -10.65
C PRO A 352 29.07 -10.82 -9.98
N ARG A 353 28.48 -10.16 -8.97
CA ARG A 353 27.30 -10.66 -8.23
C ARG A 353 25.99 -10.00 -8.69
N ASP A 354 26.02 -9.09 -9.67
CA ASP A 354 24.84 -8.33 -10.09
C ASP A 354 23.70 -9.24 -10.56
N ASP A 355 23.98 -10.30 -11.32
CA ASP A 355 22.94 -11.22 -11.79
C ASP A 355 22.23 -11.92 -10.61
N ALA A 356 23.00 -12.42 -9.64
CA ALA A 356 22.44 -13.08 -8.45
C ALA A 356 21.68 -12.09 -7.54
N ASN A 357 22.22 -10.87 -7.35
CA ASN A 357 21.60 -9.84 -6.52
C ASN A 357 20.30 -9.32 -7.13
N SER A 358 20.29 -9.08 -8.44
CA SER A 358 19.09 -8.62 -9.15
C SER A 358 17.98 -9.68 -9.13
N ALA A 359 18.31 -10.97 -9.23
CA ALA A 359 17.32 -12.04 -9.13
C ALA A 359 16.56 -12.06 -7.79
N CYS A 360 17.18 -11.59 -6.70
CA CYS A 360 16.56 -11.56 -5.37
C CYS A 360 15.35 -10.61 -5.27
N VAL A 361 15.14 -9.70 -6.23
CA VAL A 361 13.96 -8.83 -6.25
C VAL A 361 12.66 -9.64 -6.42
N PHE A 362 12.74 -10.85 -7.01
CA PHE A 362 11.62 -11.76 -7.21
C PHE A 362 11.34 -12.67 -5.99
N SER A 363 12.04 -12.46 -4.88
CA SER A 363 11.88 -13.25 -3.66
C SER A 363 10.51 -13.10 -3.00
N ALA A 364 9.85 -11.95 -3.18
CA ALA A 364 8.55 -11.66 -2.60
C ALA A 364 7.48 -12.72 -2.92
N GLY A 365 7.36 -13.13 -4.19
CA GLY A 365 6.39 -14.15 -4.61
C GLY A 365 6.69 -15.51 -3.99
N SER A 366 7.97 -15.89 -3.91
CA SER A 366 8.39 -17.14 -3.29
C SER A 366 8.13 -17.15 -1.77
N LEU A 367 8.37 -16.02 -1.09
CA LEU A 367 8.05 -15.86 0.33
C LEU A 367 6.54 -15.97 0.59
N ILE A 368 5.72 -15.31 -0.23
CA ILE A 368 4.26 -15.39 -0.17
C ILE A 368 3.79 -16.83 -0.30
N ARG A 369 4.33 -17.56 -1.29
CA ARG A 369 3.92 -18.94 -1.58
C ARG A 369 4.12 -19.87 -0.37
N GLU A 370 5.27 -19.76 0.29
CA GLU A 370 5.66 -20.68 1.37
C GLU A 370 5.18 -20.22 2.76
N SER A 371 5.34 -18.93 3.11
CA SER A 371 4.98 -18.41 4.44
C SER A 371 3.53 -17.91 4.54
N ARG A 372 2.87 -17.67 3.40
CA ARG A 372 1.48 -17.21 3.26
C ARG A 372 1.09 -16.08 4.21
N PRO A 373 1.90 -15.01 4.38
CA PRO A 373 1.72 -14.01 5.43
C PRO A 373 0.39 -13.25 5.25
N ARG A 374 -0.20 -12.74 6.34
CA ARG A 374 -1.36 -11.84 6.22
C ARG A 374 -0.92 -10.56 5.51
N VAL A 375 0.25 -10.04 5.85
CA VAL A 375 0.87 -8.89 5.18
C VAL A 375 2.32 -9.20 4.86
N LEU A 376 2.74 -8.98 3.61
CA LEU A 376 4.14 -8.91 3.21
C LEU A 376 4.53 -7.44 3.05
N THR A 377 5.71 -7.07 3.53
CA THR A 377 6.36 -5.79 3.18
C THR A 377 7.64 -6.05 2.40
N MET A 378 7.92 -5.20 1.43
CA MET A 378 9.19 -5.22 0.69
C MET A 378 9.79 -3.83 0.67
N GLU A 379 11.05 -3.69 1.10
CA GLU A 379 11.82 -2.45 0.98
C GLU A 379 12.82 -2.58 -0.16
N GLU A 380 12.96 -1.51 -0.92
CA GLU A 380 13.94 -1.39 -2.00
C GLU A 380 14.37 0.06 -2.22
N THR A 381 15.34 0.27 -3.10
CA THR A 381 15.73 1.61 -3.55
C THR A 381 14.74 2.23 -4.54
N MET A 382 14.60 3.55 -4.50
CA MET A 382 13.74 4.32 -5.42
C MET A 382 14.09 4.12 -6.91
N GLY A 383 15.31 3.65 -7.21
CA GLY A 383 15.77 3.41 -8.56
C GLY A 383 15.05 2.25 -9.27
N LEU A 384 14.50 1.27 -8.54
CA LEU A 384 13.82 0.10 -9.13
C LEU A 384 12.64 0.52 -10.03
N PRO A 385 11.60 1.24 -9.56
CA PRO A 385 10.49 1.67 -10.41
C PRO A 385 10.89 2.75 -11.42
N GLN A 386 11.91 3.56 -11.13
CA GLN A 386 12.31 4.69 -11.98
C GLN A 386 13.14 4.27 -13.19
N ARG A 387 14.02 3.28 -13.03
CA ARG A 387 14.98 2.84 -14.05
C ARG A 387 14.62 1.49 -14.66
N PHE A 388 13.88 0.66 -13.92
CA PHE A 388 13.55 -0.71 -14.32
C PHE A 388 12.05 -1.01 -14.17
N PRO A 389 11.16 -0.21 -14.80
CA PRO A 389 9.72 -0.32 -14.62
C PRO A 389 9.18 -1.71 -14.98
N VAL A 390 9.73 -2.39 -15.99
CA VAL A 390 9.30 -3.75 -16.36
C VAL A 390 9.57 -4.76 -15.24
N ILE A 391 10.74 -4.69 -14.59
CA ILE A 391 11.10 -5.55 -13.46
C ILE A 391 10.21 -5.23 -12.27
N PHE A 392 10.07 -3.95 -11.93
CA PHE A 392 9.18 -3.51 -10.86
C PHE A 392 7.73 -4.01 -11.05
N ASN A 393 7.21 -3.88 -12.27
CA ASN A 393 5.87 -4.35 -12.60
C ASN A 393 5.77 -5.87 -12.40
N ARG A 394 6.80 -6.65 -12.75
CA ARG A 394 6.78 -8.09 -12.50
C ARG A 394 6.76 -8.44 -11.01
N VAL A 395 7.49 -7.69 -10.17
CA VAL A 395 7.45 -7.88 -8.71
C VAL A 395 6.05 -7.65 -8.15
N VAL A 396 5.38 -6.56 -8.57
CA VAL A 396 3.98 -6.30 -8.17
C VAL A 396 3.06 -7.41 -8.66
N LEU A 397 3.25 -7.86 -9.91
CA LEU A 397 2.47 -8.94 -10.51
C LEU A 397 2.61 -10.26 -9.76
N ASP A 398 3.81 -10.64 -9.35
CA ASP A 398 4.06 -11.88 -8.61
C ASP A 398 3.20 -11.92 -7.33
N MET A 399 3.08 -10.79 -6.62
CA MET A 399 2.23 -10.67 -5.43
C MET A 399 0.73 -10.76 -5.80
N VAL A 400 0.29 -10.01 -6.83
CA VAL A 400 -1.11 -10.00 -7.29
C VAL A 400 -1.56 -11.37 -7.80
N GLU A 401 -0.67 -12.13 -8.45
CA GLU A 401 -0.92 -13.49 -8.94
C GLU A 401 -1.22 -14.49 -7.80
N PHE A 402 -0.76 -14.22 -6.57
CA PHE A 402 -1.14 -14.98 -5.37
C PHE A 402 -2.40 -14.46 -4.66
N GLY A 403 -3.08 -13.45 -5.22
CA GLY A 403 -4.28 -12.88 -4.63
C GLY A 403 -4.00 -11.73 -3.66
N TYR A 404 -2.78 -11.18 -3.63
CA TYR A 404 -2.46 -10.06 -2.76
C TYR A 404 -2.89 -8.74 -3.41
N SER A 405 -3.42 -7.84 -2.59
CA SER A 405 -3.53 -6.42 -2.93
C SER A 405 -2.23 -5.73 -2.58
N VAL A 406 -1.71 -4.82 -3.41
CA VAL A 406 -0.38 -4.24 -3.25
C VAL A 406 -0.44 -2.71 -3.32
N ARG A 407 0.14 -2.03 -2.33
CA ARG A 407 0.38 -0.58 -2.30
C ARG A 407 1.87 -0.33 -2.43
N TRP A 408 2.29 0.69 -3.17
CA TRP A 408 3.70 1.10 -3.24
C TRP A 408 3.87 2.62 -3.30
N SER A 409 4.98 3.12 -2.75
CA SER A 409 5.39 4.52 -2.84
C SER A 409 6.87 4.68 -2.47
N VAL A 410 7.46 5.81 -2.85
CA VAL A 410 8.81 6.21 -2.44
C VAL A 410 8.71 7.19 -1.27
N LEU A 411 9.05 6.74 -0.07
CA LEU A 411 8.87 7.54 1.15
C LEU A 411 10.19 8.19 1.58
N GLY A 412 10.13 9.41 2.12
CA GLY A 412 11.25 10.07 2.76
C GLY A 412 11.37 9.62 4.21
N CYS A 413 12.49 9.02 4.60
CA CYS A 413 12.70 8.56 5.98
C CYS A 413 12.72 9.74 6.97
N ASP A 414 13.09 10.94 6.52
CA ASP A 414 13.07 12.17 7.31
C ASP A 414 11.68 12.58 7.80
N GLU A 415 10.63 12.18 7.07
CA GLU A 415 9.23 12.39 7.45
C GLU A 415 8.86 11.56 8.70
N TYR A 416 9.68 10.57 9.06
CA TYR A 416 9.48 9.65 10.18
C TYR A 416 10.54 9.81 11.28
N GLY A 417 11.28 10.92 11.28
CA GLY A 417 12.24 11.27 12.33
C GLY A 417 13.64 10.72 12.11
N VAL A 418 13.93 10.21 10.91
CA VAL A 418 15.29 9.83 10.54
C VAL A 418 16.04 11.09 10.12
N PRO A 419 17.18 11.45 10.74
CA PRO A 419 17.92 12.68 10.44
C PRO A 419 18.72 12.58 9.12
N GLN A 420 18.12 12.02 8.06
CA GLN A 420 18.77 11.75 6.78
C GLN A 420 17.86 12.06 5.59
N GLU A 421 18.46 12.55 4.51
CA GLU A 421 17.88 12.57 3.17
C GLU A 421 17.91 11.16 2.55
N ARG A 422 17.18 10.22 3.14
CA ARG A 422 17.07 8.83 2.70
C ARG A 422 15.67 8.57 2.17
N LYS A 423 15.56 8.20 0.89
CA LYS A 423 14.31 7.77 0.28
C LYS A 423 14.31 6.27 0.04
N ARG A 424 13.17 5.62 0.26
CA ARG A 424 12.99 4.18 0.04
C ARG A 424 11.68 3.85 -0.63
N LEU A 425 11.74 2.93 -1.58
CA LEU A 425 10.56 2.29 -2.13
C LEU A 425 10.05 1.31 -1.08
N LEU A 426 8.80 1.47 -0.69
CA LEU A 426 8.11 0.52 0.18
C LEU A 426 6.94 -0.06 -0.60
N LEU A 427 6.83 -1.39 -0.60
CA LEU A 427 5.65 -2.12 -1.02
C LEU A 427 5.00 -2.74 0.22
N ILE A 428 3.68 -2.63 0.32
CA ILE A 428 2.85 -3.33 1.30
C ILE A 428 1.89 -4.20 0.50
N ALA A 429 1.96 -5.51 0.70
CA ALA A 429 1.08 -6.48 0.07
C ALA A 429 0.21 -7.16 1.14
N ALA A 430 -1.10 -7.03 1.02
CA ALA A 430 -2.08 -7.65 1.91
C ALA A 430 -2.68 -8.89 1.25
N GLY A 431 -2.70 -10.01 1.98
CA GLY A 431 -3.16 -11.30 1.46
C GLY A 431 -4.66 -11.33 1.18
N PRO A 432 -5.15 -12.41 0.52
CA PRO A 432 -6.56 -12.63 0.31
C PRO A 432 -7.38 -12.49 1.60
N GLY A 433 -8.37 -11.60 1.58
CA GLY A 433 -9.24 -11.33 2.73
C GLY A 433 -8.66 -10.40 3.79
N GLU A 434 -7.52 -9.76 3.55
CA GLU A 434 -6.96 -8.71 4.42
C GLU A 434 -7.22 -7.33 3.81
N ALA A 435 -7.50 -6.34 4.67
CA ALA A 435 -7.52 -4.95 4.24
C ALA A 435 -6.10 -4.47 3.91
N LEU A 436 -5.92 -3.80 2.77
CA LEU A 436 -4.62 -3.25 2.36
C LEU A 436 -4.21 -2.06 3.25
N PRO A 437 -3.15 -2.18 4.09
CA PRO A 437 -2.77 -1.10 4.99
C PRO A 437 -2.40 0.18 4.24
N HIS A 438 -2.66 1.32 4.89
CA HIS A 438 -2.15 2.61 4.44
C HIS A 438 -0.72 2.83 4.92
N TYR A 439 -0.01 3.78 4.31
CA TYR A 439 1.24 4.27 4.90
C TYR A 439 0.93 5.04 6.17
N ALA A 440 1.84 4.92 7.14
CA ALA A 440 1.84 5.80 8.29
C ALA A 440 1.91 7.26 7.83
N GLN A 441 1.17 8.13 8.50
CA GLN A 441 1.25 9.56 8.22
C GLN A 441 2.63 10.10 8.64
N PRO A 442 3.20 11.07 7.91
CA PRO A 442 4.39 11.80 8.34
C PRO A 442 4.26 12.30 9.77
N THR A 443 5.32 12.13 10.56
CA THR A 443 5.39 12.64 11.95
C THR A 443 6.26 13.87 12.06
N HIS A 444 7.13 14.10 11.08
CA HIS A 444 8.02 15.24 10.98
C HIS A 444 7.85 15.90 9.62
N GLY A 445 8.09 17.20 9.57
CA GLY A 445 7.97 17.97 8.33
C GLY A 445 8.53 19.38 8.47
N MET A 446 8.17 20.22 7.52
CA MET A 446 8.52 21.63 7.54
C MET A 446 7.76 22.35 8.67
N PRO A 447 8.35 23.41 9.26
CA PRO A 447 7.64 24.27 10.20
C PRO A 447 6.31 24.78 9.59
N GLY A 448 5.25 24.83 10.40
CA GLY A 448 3.93 25.37 9.99
C GLY A 448 2.91 24.34 9.51
N HIS A 449 3.22 23.04 9.48
CA HIS A 449 2.29 21.98 9.08
C HIS A 449 1.65 21.19 10.25
N GLY A 450 1.87 21.61 11.50
CA GLY A 450 1.41 20.86 12.69
C GLY A 450 2.19 19.56 12.96
N LEU A 451 3.25 19.29 12.19
CA LEU A 451 4.17 18.17 12.40
C LEU A 451 5.39 18.61 13.24
N ARG A 452 6.11 17.65 13.81
CA ARG A 452 7.38 17.94 14.50
C ARG A 452 8.42 18.46 13.50
N PRO A 453 9.34 19.35 13.90
CA PRO A 453 10.47 19.73 13.05
C PRO A 453 11.30 18.50 12.68
N ARG A 454 11.84 18.43 11.46
CA ARG A 454 12.76 17.35 11.07
C ARG A 454 13.96 17.27 12.01
N GLU A 455 14.36 16.04 12.33
CA GLU A 455 15.59 15.78 13.09
C GLU A 455 16.83 16.18 12.28
N THR A 456 17.87 16.61 12.98
CA THR A 456 19.11 17.11 12.37
C THR A 456 20.28 16.23 12.77
N ILE A 457 21.42 16.41 12.11
CA ILE A 457 22.67 15.75 12.54
C ILE A 457 22.94 16.10 14.01
N SER A 458 22.93 17.39 14.34
CA SER A 458 23.23 17.87 15.70
C SER A 458 22.28 17.34 16.77
N SER A 459 20.97 17.27 16.51
CA SER A 459 20.01 16.76 17.49
C SER A 459 20.21 15.27 17.79
N THR A 460 20.90 14.56 16.89
CA THR A 460 21.12 13.12 16.99
C THR A 460 22.48 12.76 17.60
N ILE A 461 23.56 13.45 17.21
CA ILE A 461 24.93 12.99 17.53
C ILE A 461 25.69 13.84 18.55
N ASP A 462 25.15 14.99 18.97
CA ASP A 462 25.89 15.90 19.85
C ASP A 462 25.99 15.43 21.31
N ASN A 463 25.05 14.57 21.72
CA ASN A 463 24.90 14.14 23.11
C ASN A 463 25.25 12.66 23.31
N ILE A 464 26.08 12.09 22.43
CA ILE A 464 26.56 10.71 22.59
C ILE A 464 27.53 10.66 23.78
N PRO A 465 27.33 9.73 24.75
CA PRO A 465 28.28 9.54 25.84
C PRO A 465 29.70 9.26 25.30
N PRO A 466 30.76 9.91 25.83
CA PRO A 466 32.13 9.70 25.33
C PRO A 466 32.62 8.26 25.43
N ASP A 467 32.08 7.48 26.37
CA ASP A 467 32.37 6.06 26.61
C ASP A 467 31.40 5.11 25.91
N ALA A 468 30.47 5.62 25.08
CA ALA A 468 29.56 4.80 24.31
C ALA A 468 30.32 3.85 23.39
N GLU A 469 29.84 2.62 23.31
CA GLU A 469 30.41 1.58 22.45
C GLU A 469 30.45 2.06 21.00
N ASP A 470 31.56 1.77 20.31
CA ASP A 470 31.84 2.19 18.93
C ASP A 470 31.91 3.70 18.66
N HIS A 471 32.05 4.53 19.71
CA HIS A 471 32.16 5.99 19.61
C HIS A 471 33.60 6.53 19.80
N ASN A 472 34.60 5.92 19.15
CA ASN A 472 35.98 6.37 19.28
C ASN A 472 36.30 7.57 18.34
N VAL A 473 36.14 8.79 18.86
CA VAL A 473 36.41 10.05 18.15
C VAL A 473 37.90 10.27 17.87
N GLU A 474 38.79 9.90 18.79
CA GLU A 474 40.24 10.07 18.64
C GLU A 474 40.77 9.24 17.46
N ALA A 475 40.36 7.97 17.38
CA ALA A 475 40.67 7.10 16.25
C ALA A 475 40.08 7.64 14.94
N ALA A 476 38.90 8.29 14.98
CA ALA A 476 38.32 8.93 13.81
C ALA A 476 39.14 10.13 13.32
N LEU A 477 39.59 10.99 14.23
CA LEU A 477 40.48 12.11 13.92
C LEU A 477 41.79 11.62 13.31
N ALA A 478 42.42 10.61 13.92
CA ALA A 478 43.67 10.03 13.44
C ALA A 478 43.57 9.50 11.99
N ARG A 479 42.43 8.90 11.62
CA ARG A 479 42.19 8.42 10.24
C ARG A 479 42.24 9.53 9.19
N TRP A 480 41.87 10.77 9.55
CA TRP A 480 41.82 11.91 8.65
C TRP A 480 42.85 13.00 8.99
N ALA A 481 43.90 12.66 9.74
CA ALA A 481 44.93 13.64 10.15
C ALA A 481 45.53 14.45 8.98
N LEU A 482 45.54 13.89 7.77
CA LEU A 482 46.04 14.53 6.54
C LEU A 482 44.94 14.84 5.50
N SER A 483 43.67 14.62 5.83
CA SER A 483 42.52 14.79 4.93
C SER A 483 41.62 15.92 5.43
N HIS A 484 41.65 17.06 4.74
CA HIS A 484 40.73 18.17 5.01
C HIS A 484 39.57 18.13 4.04
N ARG A 485 38.34 18.07 4.57
CA ARG A 485 37.11 18.22 3.80
C ARG A 485 36.37 19.50 4.20
N PRO A 486 35.53 20.07 3.32
CA PRO A 486 34.72 21.22 3.68
C PRO A 486 33.80 20.90 4.86
N SER A 487 33.76 21.79 5.84
CA SER A 487 32.73 21.77 6.89
C SER A 487 31.37 22.12 6.29
N PHE A 488 30.30 21.66 6.90
CA PHE A 488 28.93 21.96 6.48
C PHE A 488 28.00 22.11 7.68
N ASP A 489 26.77 22.56 7.44
CA ASP A 489 25.81 22.86 8.49
C ASP A 489 25.39 21.61 9.27
N ARG A 490 25.65 21.59 10.57
CA ARG A 490 25.27 20.49 11.48
C ARG A 490 23.77 20.47 11.83
N HIS A 491 23.05 21.57 11.58
CA HIS A 491 21.60 21.66 11.77
C HIS A 491 20.83 21.22 10.52
N SER A 492 21.52 20.67 9.52
CA SER A 492 20.93 20.05 8.34
C SER A 492 20.66 18.55 8.53
N LEU A 493 19.96 17.95 7.58
CA LEU A 493 19.84 16.50 7.45
C LEU A 493 21.17 15.91 7.01
N ALA A 494 21.52 14.73 7.52
CA ALA A 494 22.61 13.95 6.93
C ALA A 494 22.23 13.53 5.50
N ARG A 495 23.24 13.33 4.64
CA ARG A 495 23.02 12.56 3.41
C ARG A 495 22.69 11.11 3.77
N THR A 496 22.16 10.35 2.81
CA THR A 496 21.93 8.91 3.00
C THR A 496 23.22 8.23 3.50
N ILE A 497 23.16 7.62 4.69
CA ILE A 497 24.24 6.80 5.22
C ILE A 497 24.40 5.57 4.33
N THR A 498 25.63 5.32 3.86
CA THR A 498 25.96 4.26 2.91
C THR A 498 27.05 3.34 3.47
N CYS A 499 27.32 2.24 2.79
CA CYS A 499 28.34 1.26 3.16
C CYS A 499 29.78 1.74 2.92
N GLY A 500 29.97 2.71 2.03
CA GLY A 500 31.28 3.09 1.47
C GLY A 500 31.64 4.57 1.53
N GLY A 501 30.87 5.38 2.25
CA GLY A 501 31.02 6.85 2.27
C GLY A 501 30.27 7.54 1.12
N GLY A 502 30.59 8.81 0.88
CA GLY A 502 29.89 9.65 -0.09
C GLY A 502 30.22 11.12 0.14
N GLU A 503 29.76 11.99 -0.77
CA GLU A 503 29.87 13.43 -0.57
C GLU A 503 29.09 13.83 0.69
N TYR A 504 29.71 14.68 1.53
CA TYR A 504 29.16 15.09 2.84
C TYR A 504 28.75 13.95 3.80
N ASN A 505 29.25 12.73 3.58
CA ASN A 505 29.01 11.59 4.47
C ASN A 505 30.13 11.41 5.49
N TYR A 506 30.33 12.45 6.31
CA TYR A 506 31.35 12.56 7.35
C TYR A 506 30.95 13.61 8.38
N HIS A 507 31.67 13.71 9.50
CA HIS A 507 31.30 14.62 10.58
C HIS A 507 31.24 16.08 10.09
N PRO A 508 30.24 16.90 10.48
CA PRO A 508 30.06 18.26 9.95
C PRO A 508 31.27 19.20 10.07
N SER A 509 32.20 18.92 10.99
CA SER A 509 33.47 19.65 11.11
C SER A 509 34.40 19.49 9.89
N GLY A 510 34.22 18.46 9.07
CA GLY A 510 35.13 18.14 7.96
C GLY A 510 36.49 17.56 8.36
N THR A 511 36.74 17.40 9.66
CA THR A 511 38.04 16.97 10.21
C THR A 511 38.14 15.47 10.48
N ARG A 512 37.00 14.75 10.46
CA ARG A 512 36.96 13.30 10.71
C ARG A 512 35.76 12.65 10.02
N PRO A 513 35.81 11.34 9.74
CA PRO A 513 34.61 10.58 9.42
C PRO A 513 33.70 10.49 10.66
N TYR A 514 32.45 10.11 10.43
CA TYR A 514 31.60 9.62 11.52
C TYR A 514 32.23 8.37 12.17
N THR A 515 32.09 8.27 13.49
CA THR A 515 32.22 7.02 14.24
C THR A 515 31.10 6.06 13.84
N SER A 516 31.26 4.76 14.12
CA SER A 516 30.20 3.80 13.81
C SER A 516 28.95 4.09 14.64
N ARG A 517 29.10 4.49 15.91
CA ARG A 517 27.96 4.88 16.75
C ARG A 517 27.18 6.07 16.21
N GLU A 518 27.87 7.11 15.72
CA GLU A 518 27.20 8.25 15.07
C GLU A 518 26.42 7.80 13.82
N MET A 519 27.01 6.92 12.99
CA MET A 519 26.30 6.39 11.81
C MET A 519 25.07 5.57 12.21
N ALA A 520 25.17 4.76 13.27
CA ALA A 520 24.07 3.95 13.77
C ALA A 520 22.91 4.82 14.28
N LEU A 521 23.21 5.86 15.06
CA LEU A 521 22.20 6.81 15.55
C LEU A 521 21.58 7.65 14.45
N LEU A 522 22.35 8.07 13.44
CA LEU A 522 21.80 8.72 12.25
C LEU A 522 20.87 7.78 11.47
N GLN A 523 21.14 6.48 11.47
CA GLN A 523 20.24 5.42 11.01
C GLN A 523 19.12 5.09 12.01
N THR A 524 19.03 5.78 13.15
CA THR A 524 18.03 5.63 14.20
C THR A 524 18.04 4.28 14.93
N PHE A 525 19.17 3.59 14.94
CA PHE A 525 19.38 2.50 15.89
C PHE A 525 19.35 3.02 17.33
N PRO A 526 18.82 2.24 18.28
CA PRO A 526 18.95 2.56 19.70
C PRO A 526 20.42 2.72 20.13
N LEU A 527 20.66 3.56 21.15
CA LEU A 527 22.02 3.80 21.67
C LEU A 527 22.66 2.51 22.21
N ASP A 528 21.86 1.65 22.81
CA ASP A 528 22.22 0.34 23.36
C ASP A 528 22.25 -0.79 22.32
N PHE A 529 21.99 -0.50 21.03
CA PHE A 529 22.09 -1.50 19.97
C PHE A 529 23.55 -1.91 19.78
N GLN A 530 23.83 -3.19 19.92
CA GLN A 530 25.18 -3.75 19.84
C GLN A 530 25.52 -4.12 18.41
N PHE A 531 26.77 -3.91 18.00
CA PHE A 531 27.28 -4.33 16.70
C PHE A 531 28.49 -5.23 16.89
N ALA A 532 28.59 -6.29 16.10
CA ALA A 532 29.70 -7.23 16.14
C ALA A 532 30.16 -7.65 14.74
N GLY A 533 31.14 -8.54 14.73
CA GLY A 533 31.70 -9.09 13.50
C GLY A 533 32.49 -8.07 12.70
N ARG A 534 32.58 -8.33 11.38
CA ARG A 534 33.30 -7.46 10.44
C ARG A 534 32.33 -6.57 9.68
N PHE A 535 32.89 -5.52 9.08
CA PHE A 535 32.16 -4.63 8.16
C PHE A 535 30.97 -3.90 8.80
N MET A 536 31.07 -3.53 10.07
CA MET A 536 30.02 -2.79 10.82
C MET A 536 29.44 -1.59 10.04
N ARG A 537 30.27 -0.78 9.36
CA ARG A 537 29.77 0.33 8.53
C ARG A 537 28.86 -0.12 7.39
N LYS A 538 29.12 -1.28 6.78
CA LYS A 538 28.26 -1.89 5.77
C LYS A 538 26.94 -2.35 6.39
N GLN A 539 26.99 -2.98 7.56
CA GLN A 539 25.80 -3.41 8.30
C GLN A 539 24.87 -2.21 8.58
N ILE A 540 25.44 -1.10 9.08
CA ILE A 540 24.71 0.15 9.37
C ILE A 540 24.19 0.81 8.08
N GLY A 541 25.00 0.88 7.02
CA GLY A 541 24.62 1.54 5.75
C GLY A 541 23.51 0.80 5.01
N ASN A 542 23.51 -0.53 5.04
CA ASN A 542 22.49 -1.37 4.42
C ASN A 542 21.15 -1.30 5.16
N ALA A 543 21.17 -1.12 6.48
CA ALA A 543 19.95 -1.18 7.29
C ALA A 543 18.87 -0.19 6.86
N VAL A 544 17.62 -0.64 6.93
CA VAL A 544 16.44 0.23 7.00
C VAL A 544 16.42 0.91 8.38
N PRO A 545 16.20 2.23 8.47
CA PRO A 545 16.17 2.91 9.76
C PRO A 545 15.08 2.35 10.70
N PRO A 546 15.39 2.00 11.97
CA PRO A 546 14.39 1.47 12.89
C PRO A 546 13.19 2.38 13.14
N LEU A 547 13.33 3.70 13.18
CA LEU A 547 12.18 4.60 13.35
C LEU A 547 11.24 4.58 12.14
N PHE A 548 11.79 4.47 10.93
CA PHE A 548 11.00 4.31 9.72
C PHE A 548 10.24 2.98 9.72
N ALA A 549 10.94 1.88 10.02
CA ALA A 549 10.32 0.56 10.16
C ALA A 549 9.23 0.54 11.25
N LYS A 550 9.48 1.14 12.42
CA LYS A 550 8.48 1.25 13.51
C LYS A 550 7.20 1.94 13.04
N ALA A 551 7.32 3.04 12.31
CA ALA A 551 6.15 3.76 11.79
C ALA A 551 5.32 2.87 10.85
N ILE A 552 5.98 2.16 9.92
CA ILE A 552 5.33 1.25 8.97
C ILE A 552 4.61 0.12 9.69
N TYR A 553 5.30 -0.61 10.56
CA TYR A 553 4.70 -1.75 11.24
C TYR A 553 3.65 -1.36 12.26
N GLY A 554 3.76 -0.18 12.87
CA GLY A 554 2.71 0.36 13.73
C GLY A 554 1.39 0.54 12.97
N GLU A 555 1.41 0.98 11.71
CA GLU A 555 0.20 1.12 10.90
C GLU A 555 -0.33 -0.23 10.40
N ILE A 556 0.56 -1.17 10.05
CA ILE A 556 0.18 -2.53 9.67
C ILE A 556 -0.51 -3.25 10.85
N VAL A 557 0.05 -3.16 12.06
CA VAL A 557 -0.53 -3.73 13.28
C VAL A 557 -1.91 -3.15 13.55
N LYS A 558 -2.09 -1.82 13.43
CA LYS A 558 -3.42 -1.20 13.57
C LYS A 558 -4.42 -1.72 12.54
N SER A 559 -4.00 -1.88 11.28
CA SER A 559 -4.86 -2.39 10.21
C SER A 559 -5.31 -3.83 10.47
N LEU A 560 -4.38 -4.70 10.90
CA LEU A 560 -4.70 -6.08 11.27
C LEU A 560 -5.60 -6.13 12.50
N TYR A 561 -5.31 -5.33 13.52
CA TYR A 561 -6.11 -5.27 14.75
C TYR A 561 -7.55 -4.82 14.47
N LYS A 562 -7.71 -3.81 13.60
CA LYS A 562 -9.03 -3.34 13.16
C LYS A 562 -9.80 -4.46 12.45
N THR A 563 -9.16 -5.15 11.51
CA THR A 563 -9.75 -6.28 10.77
C THR A 563 -10.22 -7.36 11.74
N ASP A 564 -9.36 -7.78 12.67
CA ASP A 564 -9.67 -8.84 13.64
C ASP A 564 -10.79 -8.41 14.61
N THR A 565 -10.83 -7.13 14.99
CA THR A 565 -11.89 -6.57 15.83
C THR A 565 -13.24 -6.57 15.13
N GLU A 566 -13.28 -6.11 13.88
CA GLU A 566 -14.51 -6.07 13.07
C GLU A 566 -15.08 -7.48 12.87
N GLU A 567 -14.23 -8.45 12.56
CA GLU A 567 -14.65 -9.84 12.41
C GLU A 567 -15.11 -10.47 13.72
N ALA A 568 -14.46 -10.16 14.84
CA ALA A 568 -14.90 -10.60 16.16
C ALA A 568 -16.28 -10.03 16.54
N MET A 569 -16.63 -8.85 16.00
CA MET A 569 -17.96 -8.23 16.13
C MET A 569 -18.98 -8.76 15.09
N GLY A 570 -18.59 -9.68 14.20
CA GLY A 570 -19.45 -10.20 13.13
C GLY A 570 -19.61 -9.25 11.93
N ILE A 571 -18.75 -8.24 11.81
CA ILE A 571 -18.68 -7.34 10.66
C ILE A 571 -17.70 -7.96 9.66
N PHE A 572 -18.18 -8.31 8.47
CA PHE A 572 -17.39 -8.94 7.41
C PHE A 572 -17.39 -8.05 6.17
N HIS A 573 -16.20 -7.70 5.68
CA HIS A 573 -15.99 -6.86 4.49
C HIS A 573 -15.89 -7.64 3.18
#